data_AF-L1J249-F1
#
_entry.id   AF-L1J249-F1
#
_cell.length_a   1.000
_cell.length_b   1.000
_cell.length_c   1.000
_cell.angle_alpha   90.00
_cell.angle_beta   90.00
_cell.angle_gamma   90.00
#
_symmetry.space_group_name_H-M   'P 1'
#
loop_
_entity.id
_entity.type
_entity.pdbx_description
1 polymer ?
#
loop_
_entity_poly.entity_id
_entity_poly.type
_entity_poly.pdbx_seq_one_letter_code
_entity_poly.pdbx_strand_id
1 'polypeptide(L)'
;MGGSRSSKRRRLEDTKTEREEEEDKDKSRRETRRIRRKICEHGRRRSQCKDCGGSSICEHGRRRSGCKDCGGSSICEHGRQRSECKDCGGSSICEHGRQRSGCKDCGGSSICEHGRQRSECKDCGGSSICEHGRRRSGCKDCGGSSICEHGRRRSECKDCGGSSICEHGRQRSVCKDCGGSSICEHGRQRSRCKDCGGSSICEHGRRRSGCKDCRGSSICEHGRRRSVCKDCGGSSICEHGRQRSQCKDCRGSSICEHARQRSGCKDCGGSSICEHGRQRSRCKDCGGSSICEHARRRSVCKDCGGSSICEHARQRSGCKDCGGSSICEHGRRRSGCKDCGGSSICEHGRRRSGCKDCGGSSICEHGRKRSVCKDCRGEISRYKQGRS
;
A
#
# COMPACT_ATOMS: atom_id res chain seq x y z
N MET A 1 76.19 10.46 25.98
CA MET A 1 75.84 11.51 25.00
C MET A 1 74.75 10.99 24.05
N GLY A 2 73.45 11.07 24.38
CA GLY A 2 72.42 10.38 23.57
C GLY A 2 70.99 10.95 23.62
N GLY A 3 70.77 12.16 24.15
CA GLY A 3 69.41 12.67 24.43
C GLY A 3 68.82 13.69 23.44
N SER A 4 69.54 14.13 22.40
CA SER A 4 69.20 15.41 21.74
C SER A 4 68.55 15.30 20.34
N ARG A 5 68.44 14.10 19.76
CA ARG A 5 67.93 13.90 18.38
C ARG A 5 66.43 13.56 18.29
N SER A 6 65.85 12.94 19.33
CA SER A 6 64.42 12.54 19.34
C SER A 6 63.47 13.73 19.55
N SER A 7 63.88 14.72 20.35
CA SER A 7 63.09 15.93 20.63
C SER A 7 63.09 16.94 19.47
N LYS A 8 64.13 16.93 18.61
CA LYS A 8 64.20 17.79 17.41
C LYS A 8 63.30 17.29 16.27
N ARG A 9 63.17 15.97 16.08
CA ARG A 9 62.25 15.39 15.08
C ARG A 9 60.78 15.60 15.43
N ARG A 10 60.42 15.42 16.71
CA ARG A 10 59.05 15.70 17.20
C ARG A 10 58.65 17.18 16.98
N ARG A 11 59.52 18.13 17.37
CA ARG A 11 59.33 19.56 17.09
C ARG A 11 59.17 19.92 15.61
N LEU A 12 59.84 19.21 14.70
CA LEU A 12 59.74 19.47 13.25
C LEU A 12 58.44 18.91 12.64
N GLU A 13 57.90 17.82 13.18
CA GLU A 13 56.58 17.30 12.78
C GLU A 13 55.44 18.12 13.37
N ASP A 14 55.54 18.51 14.65
CA ASP A 14 54.57 19.37 15.34
C ASP A 14 54.43 20.74 14.63
N THR A 15 55.54 21.34 14.20
CA THR A 15 55.53 22.61 13.44
C THR A 15 55.04 22.49 12.00
N LYS A 16 55.08 21.29 11.41
CA LYS A 16 54.52 21.02 10.09
C LYS A 16 53.00 20.87 10.16
N THR A 17 52.49 20.16 11.15
CA THR A 17 51.05 20.05 11.44
C THR A 17 50.44 21.40 11.82
N GLU A 18 51.14 22.23 12.59
CA GLU A 18 50.68 23.59 12.93
C GLU A 18 50.58 24.51 11.71
N ARG A 19 51.49 24.39 10.74
CA ARG A 19 51.43 25.15 9.47
C ARG A 19 50.29 24.69 8.56
N GLU A 20 50.04 23.39 8.47
CA GLU A 20 48.93 22.82 7.70
C GLU A 20 47.58 23.25 8.30
N GLU A 21 47.45 23.27 9.63
CA GLU A 21 46.25 23.76 10.32
C GLU A 21 46.01 25.28 10.14
N GLU A 22 47.07 26.10 10.15
CA GLU A 22 46.97 27.54 9.87
C GLU A 22 46.57 27.83 8.41
N GLU A 23 47.10 27.08 7.44
CA GLU A 23 46.71 27.21 6.03
C GLU A 23 45.23 26.86 5.81
N ASP A 24 44.72 25.81 6.44
CA ASP A 24 43.31 25.43 6.32
C ASP A 24 42.37 26.41 7.04
N LYS A 25 42.81 27.00 8.16
CA LYS A 25 42.11 28.12 8.80
C LYS A 25 42.08 29.36 7.90
N ASP A 26 43.15 29.69 7.18
CA ASP A 26 43.17 30.82 6.25
C ASP A 26 42.30 30.58 5.01
N LYS A 27 42.32 29.36 4.43
CA LYS A 27 41.40 28.96 3.34
C LYS A 27 39.94 29.10 3.76
N SER A 28 39.59 28.58 4.94
CA SER A 28 38.25 28.67 5.52
C SER A 28 37.81 30.14 5.76
N ARG A 29 38.71 30.99 6.25
CA ARG A 29 38.46 32.43 6.42
C ARG A 29 38.26 33.15 5.08
N ARG A 30 39.06 32.84 4.05
CA ARG A 30 38.91 33.41 2.69
C ARG A 30 37.58 32.99 2.07
N GLU A 31 37.20 31.72 2.20
CA GLU A 31 35.92 31.21 1.71
C GLU A 31 34.73 31.87 2.43
N THR A 32 34.79 31.99 3.76
CA THR A 32 33.77 32.66 4.56
C THR A 32 33.61 34.14 4.16
N ARG A 33 34.71 34.86 3.91
CA ARG A 33 34.68 36.24 3.39
C ARG A 33 34.05 36.30 1.99
N ARG A 34 34.37 35.32 1.12
CA ARG A 34 33.82 35.23 -0.25
C ARG A 34 32.31 34.96 -0.24
N ILE A 35 31.82 34.14 0.69
CA ILE A 35 30.39 33.86 0.88
C ILE A 35 29.68 35.09 1.43
N ARG A 36 30.22 35.74 2.47
CA ARG A 36 29.65 36.99 3.04
C ARG A 36 29.54 38.11 2.00
N ARG A 37 30.53 38.30 1.12
CA ARG A 37 30.45 39.29 0.03
C ARG A 37 29.32 39.01 -0.97
N LYS A 38 28.95 37.73 -1.16
CA LYS A 38 27.86 37.34 -2.07
C LYS A 38 26.48 37.49 -1.44
N ILE A 39 26.38 37.64 -0.11
CA ILE A 39 25.12 37.80 0.62
C ILE A 39 24.90 39.30 0.91
N CYS A 40 23.67 39.79 0.76
CA CYS A 40 23.30 41.15 1.12
C CYS A 40 22.88 41.24 2.60
N GLU A 41 22.64 42.45 3.07
CA GLU A 41 22.11 42.70 4.42
C GLU A 41 20.76 42.01 4.67
N HIS A 42 19.97 41.73 3.62
CA HIS A 42 18.72 40.98 3.68
C HIS A 42 18.90 39.44 3.73
N GLY A 43 20.11 38.94 3.99
CA GLY A 43 20.40 37.50 4.14
C GLY A 43 20.28 36.67 2.86
N ARG A 44 20.10 37.30 1.69
CA ARG A 44 19.95 36.65 0.38
C ARG A 44 21.20 36.87 -0.48
N ARG A 45 21.44 36.03 -1.50
CA ARG A 45 22.50 36.32 -2.48
C ARG A 45 22.23 37.68 -3.14
N ARG A 46 23.21 38.59 -3.20
CA ARG A 46 23.08 39.94 -3.77
C ARG A 46 22.46 39.94 -5.17
N SER A 47 22.89 39.00 -6.03
CA SER A 47 22.33 38.86 -7.38
C SER A 47 20.85 38.44 -7.39
N GLN A 48 20.35 37.84 -6.32
CA GLN A 48 18.99 37.32 -6.14
C GLN A 48 18.20 38.07 -5.05
N CYS A 49 18.64 39.27 -4.65
CA CYS A 49 17.90 40.06 -3.67
C CYS A 49 17.09 41.13 -4.41
N LYS A 50 15.76 41.09 -4.26
CA LYS A 50 14.85 42.09 -4.84
C LYS A 50 15.14 43.49 -4.29
N ASP A 51 15.31 43.58 -2.97
CA ASP A 51 15.47 44.83 -2.23
C ASP A 51 16.81 45.53 -2.53
N CYS A 52 17.82 44.77 -3.00
CA CYS A 52 19.11 45.31 -3.44
C CYS A 52 19.21 45.48 -4.98
N GLY A 53 18.10 45.34 -5.72
CA GLY A 53 18.11 45.46 -7.19
C GLY A 53 18.89 44.35 -7.90
N GLY A 54 18.97 43.16 -7.31
CA GLY A 54 19.77 42.04 -7.79
C GLY A 54 19.53 41.71 -9.28
N SER A 55 20.61 41.59 -10.05
CA SER A 55 20.59 41.40 -11.51
C SER A 55 19.80 40.18 -11.99
N SER A 56 19.54 39.19 -11.11
CA SER A 56 18.83 37.97 -11.44
C SER A 56 17.31 38.07 -11.24
N ILE A 57 16.80 39.12 -10.58
CA ILE A 57 15.38 39.29 -10.24
C ILE A 57 14.83 40.55 -10.91
N CYS A 58 13.63 40.45 -11.49
CA CYS A 58 12.94 41.61 -12.06
C CYS A 58 12.12 42.36 -10.99
N GLU A 59 11.60 43.52 -11.34
CA GLU A 59 10.69 44.31 -10.50
C GLU A 59 9.46 43.50 -10.02
N HIS A 60 9.01 42.54 -10.82
CA HIS A 60 7.93 41.60 -10.46
C HIS A 60 8.33 40.53 -9.43
N GLY A 61 9.55 40.55 -8.89
CA GLY A 61 10.03 39.59 -7.88
C GLY A 61 10.30 38.18 -8.39
N ARG A 62 10.24 37.96 -9.71
CA ARG A 62 10.55 36.69 -10.38
C ARG A 62 11.98 36.70 -10.93
N ARG A 63 12.56 35.52 -11.21
CA ARG A 63 13.84 35.46 -11.93
C ARG A 63 13.69 36.11 -13.30
N ARG A 64 14.55 37.06 -13.67
CA ARG A 64 14.46 37.82 -14.93
C ARG A 64 14.38 36.91 -16.15
N SER A 65 15.18 35.84 -16.19
CA SER A 65 15.17 34.88 -17.29
C SER A 65 13.80 34.20 -17.46
N GLY A 66 13.03 34.01 -16.40
CA GLY A 66 11.72 33.34 -16.38
C GLY A 66 10.54 34.28 -16.11
N CYS A 67 10.69 35.58 -16.32
CA CYS A 67 9.58 36.53 -16.16
C CYS A 67 8.96 36.85 -17.51
N LYS A 68 7.70 36.47 -17.71
CA LYS A 68 6.94 36.75 -18.94
C LYS A 68 6.82 38.25 -19.19
N ASP A 69 6.49 39.01 -18.14
CA ASP A 69 6.23 40.46 -18.22
C ASP A 69 7.50 41.28 -18.50
N CYS A 70 8.68 40.69 -18.30
CA CYS A 70 9.98 41.31 -18.65
C CYS A 70 10.60 40.71 -19.93
N GLY A 71 9.87 39.90 -20.70
CA GLY A 71 10.40 39.25 -21.90
C GLY A 71 11.55 38.28 -21.63
N GLY A 72 11.53 37.61 -20.47
CA GLY A 72 12.61 36.73 -20.02
C GLY A 72 13.01 35.69 -21.06
N SER A 73 14.32 35.56 -21.29
CA SER A 73 14.90 34.73 -22.37
C SER A 73 14.48 33.25 -22.35
N SER A 74 14.05 32.72 -21.20
CA SER A 74 13.60 31.33 -21.07
C SER A 74 12.11 31.11 -21.40
N ILE A 75 11.32 32.17 -21.59
CA ILE A 75 9.90 32.09 -21.92
C ILE A 75 9.67 32.61 -23.34
N CYS A 76 8.84 31.93 -24.11
CA CYS A 76 8.42 32.40 -25.43
C CYS A 76 7.16 33.26 -25.35
N GLU A 77 6.79 33.90 -26.47
CA GLU A 77 5.57 34.71 -26.58
C GLU A 77 4.29 33.94 -26.21
N HIS A 78 4.28 32.62 -26.42
CA HIS A 78 3.19 31.71 -26.01
C HIS A 78 3.12 31.44 -24.49
N GLY A 79 4.02 32.03 -23.69
CA GLY A 79 4.04 31.85 -22.23
C GLY A 79 4.55 30.50 -21.74
N ARG A 80 5.13 29.68 -22.63
CA ARG A 80 5.77 28.38 -22.30
C ARG A 80 7.29 28.55 -22.18
N GLN A 81 7.98 27.59 -21.56
CA GLN A 81 9.44 27.56 -21.63
C GLN A 81 9.87 27.42 -23.09
N ARG A 82 10.79 28.27 -23.55
CA ARG A 82 11.19 28.37 -24.96
C ARG A 82 11.77 27.05 -25.49
N SER A 83 12.51 26.31 -24.67
CA SER A 83 13.03 24.98 -25.00
C SER A 83 11.93 23.92 -25.19
N GLU A 84 10.79 24.10 -24.53
CA GLU A 84 9.63 23.19 -24.54
C GLU A 84 8.48 23.70 -25.41
N CYS A 85 8.68 24.78 -26.16
CA CYS A 85 7.61 25.33 -27.00
C CYS A 85 7.71 24.75 -28.41
N LYS A 86 6.75 23.91 -28.79
CA LYS A 86 6.62 23.38 -30.16
C LYS A 86 6.53 24.51 -31.20
N ASP A 87 5.70 25.50 -30.91
CA ASP A 87 5.37 26.60 -31.83
C ASP A 87 6.56 27.53 -32.08
N CYS A 88 7.54 27.57 -31.16
CA CYS A 88 8.79 28.32 -31.30
C CYS A 88 9.99 27.44 -31.72
N GLY A 89 9.76 26.19 -32.13
CA GLY A 89 10.84 25.28 -32.53
C GLY A 89 11.77 24.86 -31.38
N GLY A 90 11.26 24.81 -30.15
CA GLY A 90 12.02 24.48 -28.95
C GLY A 90 12.91 23.24 -29.11
N SER A 91 14.15 23.34 -28.63
CA SER A 91 15.17 22.30 -28.79
C SER A 91 14.82 20.98 -28.08
N SER A 92 13.92 21.01 -27.11
CA SER A 92 13.51 19.81 -26.35
C SER A 92 12.32 19.07 -26.96
N ILE A 93 11.53 19.68 -27.84
CA ILE A 93 10.32 19.08 -28.43
C ILE A 93 10.43 18.99 -29.95
N CYS A 94 10.06 17.83 -30.53
CA CYS A 94 10.03 17.65 -31.98
C CYS A 94 8.74 18.19 -32.61
N GLU A 95 8.68 18.20 -33.94
CA GLU A 95 7.46 18.54 -34.70
C GLU A 95 6.24 17.66 -34.36
N HIS A 96 6.46 16.45 -33.83
CA HIS A 96 5.41 15.55 -33.35
C HIS A 96 4.89 15.90 -31.93
N GLY A 97 5.40 16.96 -31.29
CA GLY A 97 5.00 17.37 -29.94
C GLY A 97 5.51 16.45 -28.82
N ARG A 98 6.45 15.55 -29.12
CA ARG A 98 7.11 14.66 -28.14
C ARG A 98 8.49 15.21 -27.77
N GLN A 99 9.06 14.80 -26.63
CA GLN A 99 10.46 15.13 -26.33
C GLN A 99 11.37 14.57 -27.44
N ARG A 100 12.25 15.40 -28.02
CA ARG A 100 13.09 15.02 -29.17
C ARG A 100 13.92 13.78 -28.88
N SER A 101 14.48 13.68 -27.68
CA SER A 101 15.26 12.52 -27.24
C SER A 101 14.46 11.21 -27.30
N GLY A 102 13.17 11.27 -27.03
CA GLY A 102 12.24 10.13 -26.99
C GLY A 102 11.33 10.00 -28.20
N CYS A 103 11.60 10.69 -29.31
CA CYS A 103 10.79 10.58 -30.51
C CYS A 103 11.42 9.59 -31.49
N LYS A 104 10.75 8.45 -31.73
CA LYS A 104 11.20 7.45 -32.71
C LYS A 104 11.28 8.05 -34.12
N ASP A 105 10.24 8.79 -34.51
CA ASP A 105 10.08 9.35 -35.86
C ASP A 105 11.15 10.42 -36.18
N CYS A 106 11.75 11.03 -35.16
CA CYS A 106 12.85 11.99 -35.30
C CYS A 106 14.24 11.40 -35.00
N GLY A 107 14.36 10.07 -34.87
CA GLY A 107 15.64 9.41 -34.55
C GLY A 107 16.18 9.74 -33.15
N GLY A 108 15.29 10.01 -32.19
CA GLY A 108 15.63 10.43 -30.84
C GLY A 108 16.67 9.51 -30.19
N SER A 109 17.73 10.10 -29.64
CA SER A 109 18.90 9.38 -29.10
C SER A 109 18.56 8.35 -28.02
N SER A 110 17.43 8.50 -27.33
CA SER A 110 17.01 7.58 -26.26
C SER A 110 16.27 6.34 -26.76
N ILE A 111 15.83 6.31 -28.03
CA ILE A 111 15.11 5.18 -28.62
C ILE A 111 15.99 4.52 -29.69
N CYS A 112 15.96 3.20 -29.76
CA CYS A 112 16.63 2.44 -30.82
C CYS A 112 15.67 2.18 -32.00
N GLU A 113 16.21 1.66 -33.10
CA GLU A 113 15.42 1.26 -34.29
C GLU A 113 14.26 0.30 -33.96
N HIS A 114 14.45 -0.56 -32.94
CA HIS A 114 13.44 -1.48 -32.42
C HIS A 114 12.31 -0.81 -31.62
N GLY A 115 12.32 0.52 -31.46
CA GLY A 115 11.31 1.28 -30.72
C GLY A 115 11.36 1.11 -29.19
N ARG A 116 12.43 0.52 -28.66
CA ARG A 116 12.69 0.39 -27.22
C ARG A 116 13.62 1.51 -26.74
N GLN A 117 13.66 1.79 -25.44
CA GLN A 117 14.71 2.64 -24.88
C GLN A 117 16.07 2.00 -25.19
N ARG A 118 17.00 2.77 -25.77
CA ARG A 118 18.30 2.28 -26.24
C ARG A 118 19.12 1.67 -25.11
N SER A 119 19.03 2.22 -23.89
CA SER A 119 19.65 1.67 -22.68
C SER A 119 19.09 0.31 -22.28
N GLU A 120 17.84 0.01 -22.62
CA GLU A 120 17.12 -1.22 -22.29
C GLU A 120 16.97 -2.17 -23.49
N CYS A 121 17.58 -1.88 -24.63
CA CYS A 121 17.47 -2.73 -25.80
C CYS A 121 18.61 -3.75 -25.81
N LYS A 122 18.27 -5.04 -25.66
CA LYS A 122 19.24 -6.13 -25.77
C LYS A 122 19.93 -6.14 -27.15
N ASP A 123 19.13 -6.00 -28.20
CA ASP A 123 19.56 -6.11 -29.60
C ASP A 123 20.51 -4.97 -30.01
N CYS A 124 20.45 -3.83 -29.32
CA CYS A 124 21.36 -2.69 -29.51
C CYS A 124 22.49 -2.62 -28.46
N GLY A 125 22.71 -3.67 -27.67
CA GLY A 125 23.77 -3.69 -26.65
C GLY A 125 23.54 -2.75 -25.46
N GLY A 126 22.28 -2.39 -25.19
CA GLY A 126 21.88 -1.43 -24.16
C GLY A 126 22.56 -1.68 -22.82
N SER A 127 23.12 -0.63 -22.23
CA SER A 127 23.93 -0.68 -21.00
C SER A 127 23.19 -1.25 -19.78
N SER A 128 21.84 -1.26 -19.81
CA SER A 128 21.02 -1.74 -18.71
C SER A 128 20.68 -3.23 -18.79
N ILE A 129 20.88 -3.90 -19.93
CA ILE A 129 20.56 -5.33 -20.11
C ILE A 129 21.83 -6.12 -20.46
N CYS A 130 22.03 -7.28 -19.81
CA CYS A 130 23.15 -8.18 -20.14
C CYS A 130 22.80 -9.10 -21.32
N GLU A 131 23.80 -9.82 -21.81
CA GLU A 131 23.65 -10.88 -22.83
C GLU A 131 22.57 -11.93 -22.47
N HIS A 132 22.34 -12.16 -21.17
CA HIS A 132 21.29 -13.05 -20.66
C HIS A 132 19.87 -12.45 -20.71
N GLY A 133 19.68 -11.25 -21.27
CA GLY A 133 18.36 -10.58 -21.35
C GLY A 133 17.80 -10.10 -20.01
N ARG A 134 18.59 -10.13 -18.94
CA ARG A 134 18.24 -9.62 -17.60
C ARG A 134 18.82 -8.22 -17.41
N ARG A 135 18.23 -7.42 -16.52
CA ARG A 135 18.85 -6.14 -16.12
C ARG A 135 20.25 -6.41 -15.56
N ARG A 136 21.30 -5.76 -16.09
CA ARG A 136 22.72 -6.01 -15.70
C ARG A 136 22.92 -5.93 -14.20
N SER A 137 22.31 -4.94 -13.56
CA SER A 137 22.39 -4.76 -12.10
C SER A 137 21.87 -5.96 -11.33
N GLY A 138 20.90 -6.71 -11.87
CA GLY A 138 20.28 -7.89 -11.26
C GLY A 138 20.65 -9.21 -11.93
N CYS A 139 21.73 -9.27 -12.71
CA CYS A 139 22.18 -10.52 -13.30
C CYS A 139 23.30 -11.13 -12.45
N LYS A 140 23.07 -12.33 -11.91
CA LYS A 140 24.08 -13.07 -11.14
C LYS A 140 25.30 -13.39 -12.00
N ASP A 141 25.06 -13.89 -13.21
CA ASP A 141 26.09 -14.39 -14.12
C ASP A 141 26.98 -13.27 -14.67
N CYS A 142 26.51 -12.03 -14.64
CA CYS A 142 27.30 -10.85 -15.01
C CYS A 142 27.87 -10.08 -13.81
N GLY A 143 27.80 -10.63 -12.59
CA GLY A 143 28.30 -9.97 -11.37
C GLY A 143 27.53 -8.71 -10.98
N GLY A 144 26.24 -8.63 -11.36
CA GLY A 144 25.40 -7.47 -11.15
C GLY A 144 25.43 -6.94 -9.72
N SER A 145 25.61 -5.62 -9.56
CA SER A 145 25.83 -4.98 -8.26
C SER A 145 24.74 -5.23 -7.22
N SER A 146 23.53 -5.59 -7.64
CA SER A 146 22.39 -5.84 -6.76
C SER A 146 22.28 -7.29 -6.26
N ILE A 147 23.02 -8.24 -6.85
CA ILE A 147 23.01 -9.66 -6.46
C ILE A 147 24.39 -10.06 -5.96
N CYS A 148 24.44 -10.83 -4.87
CA CYS A 148 25.69 -11.40 -4.37
C CYS A 148 26.00 -12.78 -5.00
N GLU A 149 27.19 -13.30 -4.76
CA GLU A 149 27.61 -14.64 -5.19
C GLU A 149 26.64 -15.76 -4.74
N HIS A 150 25.96 -15.56 -3.60
CA HIS A 150 24.92 -16.45 -3.07
C HIS A 150 23.58 -16.40 -3.83
N GLY A 151 23.47 -15.59 -4.89
CA GLY A 151 22.25 -15.45 -5.70
C GLY A 151 21.10 -14.69 -5.02
N ARG A 152 21.35 -14.09 -3.85
CA ARG A 152 20.37 -13.24 -3.14
C ARG A 152 20.63 -11.77 -3.45
N ARG A 153 19.64 -10.90 -3.22
CA ARG A 153 19.89 -9.45 -3.27
C ARG A 153 20.98 -9.10 -2.27
N ARG A 154 22.01 -8.37 -2.70
CA ARG A 154 23.19 -8.03 -1.90
C ARG A 154 22.80 -7.26 -0.63
N SER A 155 21.78 -6.41 -0.71
CA SER A 155 21.19 -5.71 0.44
C SER A 155 20.51 -6.63 1.46
N GLU A 156 20.05 -7.79 1.03
CA GLU A 156 19.31 -8.80 1.81
C GLU A 156 20.15 -10.04 2.12
N CYS A 157 21.43 -10.05 1.77
CA CYS A 157 22.29 -11.20 2.01
C CYS A 157 23.00 -11.03 3.36
N LYS A 158 22.66 -11.87 4.33
CA LYS A 158 23.35 -11.93 5.63
C LYS A 158 24.86 -12.20 5.45
N ASP A 159 25.17 -13.17 4.60
CA ASP A 159 26.54 -13.66 4.38
C ASP A 159 27.45 -12.60 3.72
N CYS A 160 26.86 -11.62 3.03
CA CYS A 160 27.58 -10.48 2.43
C CYS A 160 27.47 -9.19 3.24
N GLY A 161 26.97 -9.23 4.48
CA GLY A 161 26.80 -8.04 5.32
C GLY A 161 25.75 -7.05 4.80
N GLY A 162 24.74 -7.54 4.08
CA GLY A 162 23.69 -6.73 3.48
C GLY A 162 23.01 -5.79 4.48
N SER A 163 22.95 -4.51 4.14
CA SER A 163 22.48 -3.44 5.05
C SER A 163 21.05 -3.64 5.58
N SER A 164 20.22 -4.42 4.86
CA SER A 164 18.82 -4.65 5.22
C SER A 164 18.64 -5.75 6.27
N ILE A 165 19.64 -6.62 6.49
CA ILE A 165 19.57 -7.72 7.45
C ILE A 165 20.62 -7.53 8.54
N CYS A 166 20.27 -7.86 9.78
CA CYS A 166 21.21 -7.86 10.90
C CYS A 166 21.89 -9.22 11.08
N GLU A 167 22.87 -9.29 11.97
CA GLU A 167 23.57 -10.54 12.33
C GLU A 167 22.63 -11.66 12.82
N HIS A 168 21.45 -11.29 13.34
CA HIS A 168 20.40 -12.23 13.75
C HIS A 168 19.56 -12.80 12.59
N GLY A 169 19.86 -12.43 11.33
CA GLY A 169 19.10 -12.87 10.15
C GLY A 169 17.71 -12.23 10.00
N ARG A 170 17.40 -11.23 10.84
CA ARG A 170 16.15 -10.45 10.78
C ARG A 170 16.38 -9.16 9.99
N GLN A 171 15.32 -8.59 9.41
CA GLN A 171 15.42 -7.29 8.76
C GLN A 171 15.81 -6.22 9.82
N ARG A 172 16.90 -5.48 9.57
CA ARG A 172 17.55 -4.61 10.55
C ARG A 172 16.62 -3.53 11.10
N SER A 173 15.70 -3.02 10.27
CA SER A 173 14.69 -2.03 10.67
C SER A 173 13.71 -2.55 11.73
N VAL A 174 13.47 -3.86 11.78
CA VAL A 174 12.51 -4.53 12.69
C VAL A 174 13.20 -5.44 13.71
N CYS A 175 14.52 -5.46 13.76
CA CYS A 175 15.23 -6.26 14.74
C CYS A 175 15.27 -5.51 16.08
N LYS A 176 14.61 -6.06 17.11
CA LYS A 176 14.66 -5.53 18.48
C LYS A 176 16.09 -5.52 19.02
N ASP A 177 16.80 -6.63 18.82
CA ASP A 177 18.14 -6.87 19.37
C ASP A 177 19.20 -5.92 18.78
N CYS A 178 18.96 -5.41 17.57
CA CYS A 178 19.82 -4.42 16.91
C CYS A 178 19.29 -2.98 17.01
N GLY A 179 18.28 -2.71 17.84
CA GLY A 179 17.72 -1.36 18.01
C GLY A 179 16.99 -0.80 16.77
N GLY A 180 16.48 -1.68 15.91
CA GLY A 180 15.87 -1.35 14.62
C GLY A 180 14.87 -0.19 14.72
N SER A 181 14.97 0.78 13.81
CA SER A 181 14.22 2.04 13.85
C SER A 181 12.69 1.89 13.90
N SER A 182 12.17 0.75 13.45
CA SER A 182 10.73 0.48 13.38
C SER A 182 10.16 -0.14 14.66
N ILE A 183 11.00 -0.70 15.53
CA ILE A 183 10.59 -1.35 16.78
C ILE A 183 11.21 -0.63 17.99
N CYS A 184 10.47 -0.52 19.09
CA CYS A 184 10.99 0.00 20.35
C CYS A 184 11.52 -1.12 21.26
N GLU A 185 12.18 -0.75 22.34
CA GLU A 185 12.66 -1.69 23.38
C GLU A 185 11.54 -2.59 23.96
N HIS A 186 10.29 -2.14 23.91
CA HIS A 186 9.11 -2.92 24.30
C HIS A 186 8.67 -3.97 23.27
N GLY A 187 9.39 -4.14 22.15
CA GLY A 187 9.05 -5.09 21.08
C GLY A 187 7.82 -4.70 20.25
N ARG A 188 7.30 -3.48 20.43
CA ARG A 188 6.16 -2.94 19.67
C ARG A 188 6.66 -2.06 18.52
N GLN A 189 5.86 -1.88 17.47
CA GLN A 189 6.17 -0.91 16.43
C GLN A 189 6.31 0.48 17.07
N ARG A 190 7.46 1.15 16.89
CA ARG A 190 7.82 2.39 17.60
C ARG A 190 6.77 3.49 17.41
N SER A 191 6.22 3.62 16.21
CA SER A 191 5.13 4.55 15.91
C SER A 191 3.83 4.25 16.68
N ARG A 192 3.61 3.00 17.10
CA ARG A 192 2.43 2.50 17.84
C ARG A 192 2.73 2.17 19.30
N CYS A 193 3.87 2.57 19.83
CA CYS A 193 4.17 2.34 21.24
C CYS A 193 3.75 3.56 22.06
N LYS A 194 2.83 3.39 23.00
CA LYS A 194 2.43 4.46 23.93
C LYS A 194 3.62 4.88 24.80
N ASP A 195 4.33 3.90 25.32
CA ASP A 195 5.43 4.07 26.28
C ASP A 195 6.64 4.80 25.66
N CYS A 196 6.79 4.73 24.32
CA CYS A 196 7.82 5.46 23.58
C CYS A 196 7.30 6.74 22.89
N GLY A 197 6.10 7.22 23.22
CA GLY A 197 5.52 8.45 22.64
C GLY A 197 5.20 8.32 21.14
N GLY A 198 4.95 7.11 20.64
CA GLY A 198 4.74 6.81 19.23
C GLY A 198 3.72 7.74 18.57
N SER A 199 4.09 8.33 17.44
CA SER A 199 3.32 9.35 16.73
C SER A 199 1.91 8.92 16.32
N SER A 200 1.62 7.62 16.28
CA SER A 200 0.29 7.10 15.91
C SER A 200 -0.64 6.86 17.10
N ILE A 201 -0.17 6.95 18.36
CA ILE A 201 -0.99 6.76 19.57
C ILE A 201 -1.03 8.04 20.41
N CYS A 202 -2.22 8.46 20.86
CA CYS A 202 -2.37 9.61 21.76
C CYS A 202 -2.11 9.22 23.21
N GLU A 203 -2.02 10.21 24.09
CA GLU A 203 -1.92 10.04 25.54
C GLU A 203 -3.02 9.11 26.11
N HIS A 204 -4.20 9.10 25.51
CA HIS A 204 -5.32 8.22 25.84
C HIS A 204 -5.15 6.76 25.38
N GLY A 205 -3.99 6.36 24.85
CA GLY A 205 -3.71 4.99 24.40
C GLY A 205 -4.47 4.55 23.14
N ARG A 206 -5.23 5.45 22.50
CA ARG A 206 -5.96 5.21 21.25
C ARG A 206 -5.15 5.68 20.04
N ARG A 207 -5.45 5.16 18.84
CA ARG A 207 -4.85 5.69 17.60
C ARG A 207 -5.19 7.18 17.47
N ARG A 208 -4.18 8.07 17.34
CA ARG A 208 -4.35 9.53 17.26
C ARG A 208 -5.38 9.92 16.21
N SER A 209 -5.31 9.30 15.03
CA SER A 209 -6.23 9.61 13.93
C SER A 209 -7.70 9.35 14.30
N GLY A 210 -7.99 8.37 15.15
CA GLY A 210 -9.35 7.97 15.56
C GLY A 210 -9.75 8.42 16.96
N CYS A 211 -8.92 9.19 17.66
CA CYS A 211 -9.23 9.62 19.02
C CYS A 211 -10.17 10.84 18.98
N LYS A 212 -11.35 10.72 19.58
CA LYS A 212 -12.32 11.83 19.71
C LYS A 212 -11.73 12.97 20.55
N ASP A 213 -11.08 12.63 21.66
CA ASP A 213 -10.57 13.60 22.64
C ASP A 213 -9.36 14.37 22.11
N CYS A 214 -8.58 13.77 21.19
CA CYS A 214 -7.48 14.45 20.50
C CYS A 214 -7.89 15.08 19.16
N ARG A 215 -9.20 15.16 18.85
CA ARG A 215 -9.74 15.62 17.55
C ARG A 215 -9.01 15.01 16.36
N GLY A 216 -8.80 13.69 16.42
CA GLY A 216 -8.06 12.94 15.41
C GLY A 216 -8.55 13.23 13.99
N SER A 217 -7.63 13.21 13.03
CA SER A 217 -7.92 13.56 11.62
C SER A 217 -9.06 12.75 10.98
N SER A 218 -9.44 11.61 11.55
CA SER A 218 -10.55 10.77 11.07
C SER A 218 -11.88 11.01 11.80
N ILE A 219 -11.92 11.82 12.87
CA ILE A 219 -13.13 12.14 13.65
C ILE A 219 -13.51 13.61 13.45
N CYS A 220 -14.76 13.89 13.10
CA CYS A 220 -15.26 15.26 12.99
C CYS A 220 -15.59 15.86 14.36
N GLU A 221 -15.88 17.15 14.39
CA GLU A 221 -16.36 17.84 15.60
C GLU A 221 -17.63 17.22 16.19
N HIS A 222 -18.47 16.59 15.36
CA HIS A 222 -19.65 15.83 15.79
C HIS A 222 -19.33 14.46 16.42
N GLY A 223 -18.05 14.12 16.65
CA GLY A 223 -17.63 12.86 17.24
C GLY A 223 -17.83 11.62 16.37
N ARG A 224 -18.26 11.78 15.11
CA ARG A 224 -18.43 10.71 14.12
C ARG A 224 -17.18 10.59 13.23
N ARG A 225 -17.00 9.46 12.54
CA ARG A 225 -15.94 9.35 11.52
C ARG A 225 -16.19 10.37 10.41
N ARG A 226 -15.22 11.22 10.08
CA ARG A 226 -15.33 12.28 9.06
C ARG A 226 -15.83 11.75 7.73
N SER A 227 -15.35 10.59 7.30
CA SER A 227 -15.78 9.98 6.02
C SER A 227 -17.27 9.62 5.99
N VAL A 228 -17.89 9.37 7.15
CA VAL A 228 -19.28 8.91 7.30
C VAL A 228 -20.17 9.98 7.93
N CYS A 229 -19.63 11.18 8.21
CA CYS A 229 -20.42 12.25 8.81
C CYS A 229 -21.15 13.02 7.72
N LYS A 230 -22.49 12.93 7.72
CA LYS A 230 -23.37 13.69 6.82
C LYS A 230 -23.14 15.20 6.98
N ASP A 231 -23.08 15.66 8.22
CA ASP A 231 -23.01 17.08 8.57
C ASP A 231 -21.66 17.72 8.22
N CYS A 232 -20.61 16.91 8.01
CA CYS A 232 -19.31 17.37 7.52
C CYS A 232 -19.07 17.07 6.02
N GLY A 233 -20.09 16.63 5.28
CA GLY A 233 -19.96 16.30 3.86
C GLY A 233 -19.05 15.09 3.58
N GLY A 234 -18.95 14.16 4.54
CA GLY A 234 -18.03 13.03 4.50
C GLY A 234 -18.04 12.25 3.18
N SER A 235 -16.87 11.90 2.65
CA SER A 235 -16.71 11.34 1.30
C SER A 235 -17.47 10.03 1.04
N SER A 236 -17.81 9.27 2.07
CA SER A 236 -18.55 8.00 1.95
C SER A 236 -20.06 8.18 1.86
N ILE A 237 -20.62 9.31 2.29
CA ILE A 237 -22.06 9.54 2.38
C ILE A 237 -22.44 10.78 1.56
N CYS A 238 -23.55 10.69 0.82
CA CYS A 238 -24.11 11.85 0.12
C CYS A 238 -25.06 12.66 1.02
N GLU A 239 -25.48 13.83 0.54
CA GLU A 239 -26.46 14.69 1.22
C GLU A 239 -27.81 13.98 1.51
N HIS A 240 -28.12 12.92 0.77
CA HIS A 240 -29.29 12.06 0.99
C HIS A 240 -29.11 11.02 2.12
N GLY A 241 -27.97 11.01 2.81
CA GLY A 241 -27.68 10.06 3.90
C GLY A 241 -27.39 8.62 3.44
N ARG A 242 -27.29 8.38 2.12
CA ARG A 242 -26.96 7.09 1.52
C ARG A 242 -25.46 6.98 1.23
N GLN A 243 -24.94 5.77 1.05
CA GLN A 243 -23.55 5.60 0.58
C GLN A 243 -23.40 6.29 -0.79
N ARG A 244 -22.43 7.20 -0.91
CA ARG A 244 -22.26 8.05 -2.09
C ARG A 244 -22.08 7.24 -3.37
N SER A 245 -21.39 6.10 -3.30
CA SER A 245 -21.23 5.18 -4.43
C SER A 245 -22.52 4.48 -4.86
N GLN A 246 -23.50 4.32 -3.97
CA GLN A 246 -24.75 3.58 -4.22
C GLN A 246 -25.97 4.50 -4.38
N CYS A 247 -25.81 5.81 -4.20
CA CYS A 247 -26.90 6.76 -4.28
C CYS A 247 -27.30 6.98 -5.74
N LYS A 248 -28.56 6.66 -6.06
CA LYS A 248 -29.14 6.91 -7.39
C LYS A 248 -29.22 8.41 -7.68
N ASP A 249 -29.65 9.17 -6.69
CA ASP A 249 -29.90 10.61 -6.78
C ASP A 249 -28.59 11.40 -7.03
N CYS A 250 -27.46 10.89 -6.52
CA CYS A 250 -26.13 11.48 -6.75
C CYS A 250 -25.35 10.82 -7.91
N ARG A 251 -25.98 9.95 -8.71
CA ARG A 251 -25.30 9.13 -9.74
C ARG A 251 -24.00 8.50 -9.22
N GLY A 252 -24.09 7.82 -8.08
CA GLY A 252 -22.96 7.17 -7.44
C GLY A 252 -22.22 6.23 -8.39
N SER A 253 -20.91 6.05 -8.18
CA SER A 253 -20.05 5.25 -9.09
C SER A 253 -20.53 3.81 -9.31
N SER A 254 -21.26 3.22 -8.36
CA SER A 254 -21.84 1.88 -8.47
C SER A 254 -23.17 1.85 -9.22
N ILE A 255 -23.77 3.00 -9.53
CA ILE A 255 -25.02 3.11 -10.29
C ILE A 255 -24.71 3.55 -11.73
N CYS A 256 -25.33 2.90 -12.71
CA CYS A 256 -25.25 3.31 -14.11
C CYS A 256 -26.35 4.31 -14.45
N GLU A 257 -26.30 4.88 -15.66
CA GLU A 257 -27.28 5.85 -16.15
C GLU A 257 -28.70 5.26 -16.23
N HIS A 258 -28.83 3.94 -16.33
CA HIS A 258 -30.09 3.20 -16.28
C HIS A 258 -30.63 2.97 -14.84
N ALA A 259 -30.09 3.67 -13.83
CA ALA A 259 -30.44 3.55 -12.42
C ALA A 259 -30.33 2.13 -11.82
N ARG A 260 -29.52 1.27 -12.44
CA ARG A 260 -29.20 -0.11 -12.00
C ARG A 260 -27.77 -0.17 -11.45
N GLN A 261 -27.43 -1.23 -10.72
CA GLN A 261 -26.05 -1.48 -10.31
C GLN A 261 -25.18 -1.66 -11.56
N ARG A 262 -24.16 -0.81 -11.72
CA ARG A 262 -23.29 -0.72 -12.89
C ARG A 262 -22.61 -2.05 -13.19
N SER A 263 -22.21 -2.80 -12.17
CA SER A 263 -21.63 -4.14 -12.32
C SER A 263 -22.61 -5.14 -12.93
N GLY A 264 -23.93 -4.99 -12.72
CA GLY A 264 -24.99 -5.87 -13.18
C GLY A 264 -25.86 -5.29 -14.29
N CYS A 265 -25.42 -4.23 -14.97
CA CYS A 265 -26.15 -3.65 -16.08
C CYS A 265 -25.61 -4.22 -17.40
N LYS A 266 -26.46 -4.93 -18.15
CA LYS A 266 -26.12 -5.48 -19.48
C LYS A 266 -25.80 -4.34 -20.46
N ASP A 267 -26.62 -3.30 -20.45
CA ASP A 267 -26.54 -2.17 -21.37
C ASP A 267 -25.29 -1.29 -21.14
N CYS A 268 -24.65 -1.41 -19.97
CA CYS A 268 -23.38 -0.73 -19.66
C CYS A 268 -22.16 -1.68 -19.68
N GLY A 269 -22.31 -2.92 -20.15
CA GLY A 269 -21.22 -3.91 -20.18
C GLY A 269 -20.71 -4.29 -18.78
N GLY A 270 -21.58 -4.24 -17.77
CA GLY A 270 -21.24 -4.47 -16.37
C GLY A 270 -20.43 -5.75 -16.14
N SER A 271 -19.41 -5.67 -15.29
CA SER A 271 -18.41 -6.74 -15.08
C SER A 271 -19.00 -8.09 -14.63
N SER A 272 -20.20 -8.10 -14.06
CA SER A 272 -20.86 -9.32 -13.57
C SER A 272 -21.75 -10.01 -14.61
N ILE A 273 -22.05 -9.37 -15.74
CA ILE A 273 -22.90 -9.92 -16.82
C ILE A 273 -22.06 -10.06 -18.08
N CYS A 274 -22.15 -11.18 -18.77
CA CYS A 274 -21.53 -11.35 -20.09
C CYS A 274 -22.43 -10.82 -21.21
N GLU A 275 -21.90 -10.70 -22.42
CA GLU A 275 -22.66 -10.31 -23.61
C GLU A 275 -23.91 -11.18 -23.84
N HIS A 276 -23.87 -12.45 -23.44
CA HIS A 276 -24.98 -13.40 -23.47
C HIS A 276 -26.08 -13.13 -22.41
N GLY A 277 -25.99 -12.06 -21.61
CA GLY A 277 -26.97 -11.70 -20.58
C GLY A 277 -26.99 -12.62 -19.35
N ARG A 278 -26.02 -13.55 -19.24
CA ARG A 278 -25.86 -14.46 -18.09
C ARG A 278 -24.84 -13.88 -17.11
N GLN A 279 -24.86 -14.34 -15.85
CA GLN A 279 -23.78 -14.02 -14.91
C GLN A 279 -22.45 -14.50 -15.50
N ARG A 280 -21.48 -13.59 -15.66
CA ARG A 280 -20.20 -13.86 -16.33
C ARG A 280 -19.44 -15.01 -15.67
N SER A 281 -19.50 -15.13 -14.34
CA SER A 281 -18.92 -16.25 -13.59
C SER A 281 -19.61 -17.60 -13.87
N ARG A 282 -20.86 -17.61 -14.35
CA ARG A 282 -21.67 -18.80 -14.64
C ARG A 282 -21.93 -19.01 -16.14
N CYS A 283 -21.26 -18.27 -17.01
CA CYS A 283 -21.44 -18.43 -18.45
C CYS A 283 -20.37 -19.40 -18.98
N LYS A 284 -20.80 -20.54 -19.53
CA LYS A 284 -19.90 -21.50 -20.19
C LYS A 284 -19.20 -20.86 -21.39
N ASP A 285 -19.98 -20.14 -22.20
CA ASP A 285 -19.55 -19.52 -23.45
C ASP A 285 -18.51 -18.41 -23.25
N CYS A 286 -18.43 -17.84 -22.04
CA CYS A 286 -17.43 -16.84 -21.66
C CYS A 286 -16.32 -17.39 -20.74
N GLY A 287 -16.21 -18.72 -20.58
CA GLY A 287 -15.20 -19.32 -19.71
C GLY A 287 -15.37 -18.97 -18.22
N GLY A 288 -16.60 -18.76 -17.78
CA GLY A 288 -16.94 -18.33 -16.42
C GLY A 288 -16.32 -19.22 -15.34
N SER A 289 -15.71 -18.60 -14.33
CA SER A 289 -14.93 -19.29 -13.28
C SER A 289 -15.70 -20.34 -12.46
N SER A 290 -17.04 -20.28 -12.46
CA SER A 290 -17.91 -21.20 -11.70
C SER A 290 -18.33 -22.45 -12.48
N ILE A 291 -18.12 -22.50 -13.80
CA ILE A 291 -18.51 -23.63 -14.65
C ILE A 291 -17.25 -24.24 -15.27
N CYS A 292 -17.11 -25.56 -15.21
CA CYS A 292 -16.05 -26.28 -15.90
C CYS A 292 -16.43 -26.58 -17.36
N GLU A 293 -15.48 -27.07 -18.14
CA GLU A 293 -15.65 -27.41 -19.55
C GLU A 293 -16.78 -28.45 -19.76
N HIS A 294 -17.01 -29.31 -18.76
CA HIS A 294 -18.12 -30.28 -18.70
C HIS A 294 -19.51 -29.67 -18.43
N ALA A 295 -19.66 -28.34 -18.50
CA ALA A 295 -20.89 -27.60 -18.21
C ALA A 295 -21.48 -27.82 -16.79
N ARG A 296 -20.67 -28.36 -15.87
CA ARG A 296 -21.03 -28.55 -14.45
C ARG A 296 -20.44 -27.43 -13.62
N ARG A 297 -21.00 -27.18 -12.43
CA ARG A 297 -20.36 -26.26 -11.48
C ARG A 297 -18.97 -26.79 -11.14
N ARG A 298 -17.93 -25.98 -11.33
CA ARG A 298 -16.53 -26.39 -11.16
C ARG A 298 -16.26 -26.91 -9.75
N SER A 299 -16.93 -26.35 -8.73
CA SER A 299 -16.81 -26.80 -7.35
C SER A 299 -17.35 -28.22 -7.10
N VAL A 300 -18.30 -28.71 -7.91
CA VAL A 300 -18.93 -30.04 -7.77
C VAL A 300 -18.59 -30.97 -8.93
N CYS A 301 -17.64 -30.62 -9.79
CA CYS A 301 -17.23 -31.49 -10.87
C CYS A 301 -16.11 -32.40 -10.39
N LYS A 302 -16.37 -33.71 -10.32
CA LYS A 302 -15.37 -34.73 -9.98
C LYS A 302 -14.20 -34.70 -10.98
N ASP A 303 -14.54 -34.62 -12.26
CA ASP A 303 -13.60 -34.67 -13.39
C ASP A 303 -12.65 -33.44 -13.43
N CYS A 304 -12.98 -32.36 -12.72
CA CYS A 304 -12.15 -31.17 -12.59
C CYS A 304 -11.54 -31.00 -11.18
N GLY A 305 -11.61 -32.02 -10.32
CA GLY A 305 -11.09 -31.94 -8.95
C GLY A 305 -11.82 -30.89 -8.08
N GLY A 306 -13.12 -30.70 -8.32
CA GLY A 306 -13.92 -29.67 -7.65
C GLY A 306 -13.83 -29.75 -6.12
N SER A 307 -13.62 -28.60 -5.47
CA SER A 307 -13.36 -28.49 -4.02
C SER A 307 -14.46 -29.07 -3.11
N SER A 308 -15.67 -29.26 -3.63
CA SER A 308 -16.83 -29.76 -2.87
C SER A 308 -16.91 -31.29 -2.87
N ILE A 309 -16.22 -31.98 -3.78
CA ILE A 309 -16.29 -33.42 -3.96
C ILE A 309 -14.91 -34.04 -3.69
N CYS A 310 -14.90 -35.18 -3.00
CA CYS A 310 -13.69 -35.97 -2.81
C CYS A 310 -13.54 -37.02 -3.92
N GLU A 311 -12.39 -37.69 -3.97
CA GLU A 311 -12.09 -38.71 -4.99
C GLU A 311 -13.11 -39.87 -4.99
N HIS A 312 -13.74 -40.12 -3.84
CA HIS A 312 -14.84 -41.09 -3.66
C HIS A 312 -16.20 -40.62 -4.21
N ALA A 313 -16.26 -39.52 -4.98
CA ALA A 313 -17.48 -38.92 -5.53
C ALA A 313 -18.53 -38.50 -4.48
N ARG A 314 -18.13 -38.33 -3.21
CA ARG A 314 -18.98 -37.86 -2.11
C ARG A 314 -18.68 -36.40 -1.80
N GLN A 315 -19.60 -35.69 -1.14
CA GLN A 315 -19.29 -34.35 -0.64
C GLN A 315 -18.10 -34.44 0.32
N ARG A 316 -17.04 -33.67 0.06
CA ARG A 316 -15.78 -33.72 0.81
C ARG A 316 -15.99 -33.43 2.30
N SER A 317 -16.92 -32.54 2.64
CA SER A 317 -17.33 -32.28 4.02
C SER A 317 -17.93 -33.49 4.72
N GLY A 318 -18.59 -34.40 3.99
CA GLY A 318 -19.30 -35.57 4.49
C GLY A 318 -18.63 -36.91 4.17
N CYS A 319 -17.37 -36.92 3.75
CA CYS A 319 -16.65 -38.16 3.49
C CYS A 319 -15.79 -38.52 4.72
N LYS A 320 -16.09 -39.66 5.35
CA LYS A 320 -15.31 -40.19 6.47
C LYS A 320 -13.87 -40.48 6.04
N ASP A 321 -13.72 -41.12 4.88
CA ASP A 321 -12.44 -41.58 4.34
C ASP A 321 -11.51 -40.43 3.93
N CYS A 322 -12.06 -39.21 3.77
CA CYS A 322 -11.29 -37.99 3.48
C CYS A 322 -11.19 -37.04 4.70
N GLY A 323 -11.57 -37.49 5.90
CA GLY A 323 -11.52 -36.66 7.11
C GLY A 323 -12.48 -35.45 7.07
N GLY A 324 -13.60 -35.57 6.35
CA GLY A 324 -14.56 -34.50 6.14
C GLY A 324 -15.03 -33.84 7.43
N SER A 325 -15.14 -32.51 7.42
CA SER A 325 -15.43 -31.68 8.61
C SER A 325 -16.79 -31.98 9.28
N SER A 326 -17.72 -32.63 8.60
CA SER A 326 -19.05 -32.93 9.13
C SER A 326 -19.19 -34.32 9.77
N ILE A 327 -18.24 -35.24 9.59
CA ILE A 327 -18.28 -36.61 10.14
C ILE A 327 -17.10 -36.84 11.09
N CYS A 328 -17.34 -37.40 12.27
CA CYS A 328 -16.28 -37.77 13.21
C CYS A 328 -15.69 -39.14 12.87
N GLU A 329 -14.57 -39.49 13.50
CA GLU A 329 -13.94 -40.82 13.39
C GLU A 329 -14.91 -41.98 13.72
N HIS A 330 -15.90 -41.74 14.58
CA HIS A 330 -16.98 -42.67 14.93
C HIS A 330 -18.05 -42.84 13.83
N GLY A 331 -17.90 -42.20 12.66
CA GLY A 331 -18.84 -42.32 11.53
C GLY A 331 -20.18 -41.59 11.71
N ARG A 332 -20.32 -40.78 12.77
CA ARG A 332 -21.52 -39.97 13.05
C ARG A 332 -21.27 -38.52 12.63
N ARG A 333 -22.34 -37.72 12.47
CA ARG A 333 -22.17 -36.27 12.28
C ARG A 333 -21.45 -35.68 13.49
N ARG A 334 -20.36 -34.92 13.28
CA ARG A 334 -19.56 -34.31 14.37
C ARG A 334 -20.43 -33.49 15.32
N SER A 335 -21.38 -32.72 14.76
CA SER A 335 -22.32 -31.93 15.57
C SER A 335 -23.14 -32.79 16.54
N GLY A 336 -23.42 -34.05 16.21
CA GLY A 336 -24.25 -34.97 16.98
C GLY A 336 -23.50 -36.17 17.56
N CYS A 337 -22.18 -36.08 17.73
CA CYS A 337 -21.41 -37.13 18.39
C CYS A 337 -21.10 -36.70 19.83
N LYS A 338 -21.60 -37.47 20.81
CA LYS A 338 -21.32 -37.20 22.23
C LYS A 338 -19.82 -37.34 22.53
N ASP A 339 -19.21 -38.40 21.99
CA ASP A 339 -17.81 -38.75 22.20
C ASP A 339 -16.83 -37.73 21.61
N CYS A 340 -17.28 -36.91 20.64
CA CYS A 340 -16.49 -35.82 20.07
C CYS A 340 -16.91 -34.42 20.57
N GLY A 341 -17.72 -34.33 21.63
CA GLY A 341 -18.19 -33.04 22.16
C GLY A 341 -19.08 -32.25 21.19
N GLY A 342 -19.85 -32.94 20.36
CA GLY A 342 -20.68 -32.35 19.31
C GLY A 342 -21.64 -31.28 19.82
N SER A 343 -21.67 -30.12 19.14
CA SER A 343 -22.44 -28.93 19.56
C SER A 343 -23.95 -29.13 19.70
N SER A 344 -24.52 -30.19 19.14
CA SER A 344 -25.96 -30.49 19.20
C SER A 344 -26.34 -31.45 20.32
N ILE A 345 -25.39 -32.05 21.05
CA ILE A 345 -25.64 -32.97 22.17
C ILE A 345 -25.09 -32.37 23.48
N CYS A 346 -25.87 -32.44 24.56
CA CYS A 346 -25.42 -32.02 25.89
C CYS A 346 -24.68 -33.16 26.61
N GLU A 347 -24.05 -32.84 27.74
CA GLU A 347 -23.33 -33.82 28.57
C GLU A 347 -24.23 -34.97 29.04
N HIS A 348 -25.54 -34.71 29.17
CA HIS A 348 -26.58 -35.70 29.47
C HIS A 348 -26.93 -36.64 28.30
N GLY A 349 -26.24 -36.54 27.16
CA GLY A 349 -26.45 -37.41 25.98
C GLY A 349 -27.74 -37.12 25.18
N ARG A 350 -28.45 -36.04 25.50
CA ARG A 350 -29.68 -35.60 24.80
C ARG A 350 -29.33 -34.48 23.82
N ARG A 351 -30.20 -34.20 22.84
CA ARG A 351 -30.04 -33.01 22.00
C ARG A 351 -30.09 -31.76 22.88
N ARG A 352 -29.10 -30.85 22.77
CA ARG A 352 -29.03 -29.61 23.58
C ARG A 352 -30.31 -28.80 23.48
N SER A 353 -30.88 -28.70 22.27
CA SER A 353 -32.15 -28.00 22.06
C SER A 353 -33.30 -28.59 22.86
N GLY A 354 -33.28 -29.89 23.17
CA GLY A 354 -34.32 -30.63 23.89
C GLY A 354 -33.89 -31.15 25.25
N CYS A 355 -32.90 -30.53 25.90
CA CYS A 355 -32.51 -30.88 27.26
C CYS A 355 -33.00 -29.79 28.21
N LYS A 356 -33.91 -30.14 29.12
CA LYS A 356 -34.43 -29.24 30.15
C LYS A 356 -33.30 -28.70 31.04
N ASP A 357 -32.43 -29.61 31.48
CA ASP A 357 -31.33 -29.35 32.41
C ASP A 357 -30.22 -28.48 31.79
N CYS A 358 -30.20 -28.33 30.47
CA CYS A 358 -29.27 -27.45 29.74
C CYS A 358 -29.96 -26.20 29.17
N GLY A 359 -31.19 -25.88 29.57
CA GLY A 359 -31.91 -24.71 29.06
C GLY A 359 -32.26 -24.80 27.56
N GLY A 360 -32.51 -26.01 27.05
CA GLY A 360 -32.75 -26.27 25.63
C GLY A 360 -33.95 -25.50 25.07
N SER A 361 -33.74 -24.81 23.96
CA SER A 361 -34.73 -23.91 23.33
C SER A 361 -36.06 -24.55 22.93
N SER A 362 -36.14 -25.88 22.81
CA SER A 362 -37.34 -26.61 22.42
C SER A 362 -38.18 -27.14 23.59
N ILE A 363 -37.69 -27.06 24.83
CA ILE A 363 -38.39 -27.50 26.04
C ILE A 363 -38.68 -26.30 26.94
N CYS A 364 -39.88 -26.26 27.54
CA CYS A 364 -40.25 -25.24 28.52
C CYS A 364 -39.87 -25.67 29.94
N GLU A 365 -39.98 -24.75 30.89
CA GLU A 365 -39.69 -25.01 32.31
C GLU A 365 -40.56 -26.13 32.90
N HIS A 366 -41.72 -26.41 32.30
CA HIS A 366 -42.60 -27.53 32.62
C HIS A 366 -42.14 -28.89 32.04
N GLY A 367 -40.97 -28.97 31.40
CA GLY A 367 -40.42 -30.21 30.84
C GLY A 367 -41.13 -30.73 29.58
N ARG A 368 -42.06 -29.96 29.01
CA ARG A 368 -42.79 -30.30 27.77
C ARG A 368 -42.18 -29.56 26.56
N LYS A 369 -42.41 -30.04 25.35
CA LYS A 369 -42.03 -29.31 24.13
C LYS A 369 -42.75 -27.96 24.11
N ARG A 370 -42.01 -26.84 23.95
CA ARG A 370 -42.57 -25.47 23.92
C ARG A 370 -43.69 -25.32 22.88
N SER A 371 -43.58 -26.02 21.75
CA SER A 371 -44.60 -25.98 20.69
C SER A 371 -45.95 -26.59 21.09
N VAL A 372 -46.02 -27.40 22.15
CA VAL A 372 -47.21 -28.19 22.53
C VAL A 372 -47.65 -27.95 23.98
N CYS A 373 -46.88 -27.20 24.78
CA CYS A 373 -47.22 -26.88 26.15
C CYS A 373 -48.36 -25.85 26.20
N LYS A 374 -49.53 -26.27 26.71
CA LYS A 374 -50.71 -25.41 26.85
C LYS A 374 -50.44 -24.22 27.78
N ASP A 375 -49.68 -24.43 28.85
CA ASP A 375 -49.33 -23.40 29.84
C ASP A 375 -48.42 -22.31 29.25
N CYS A 376 -47.47 -22.69 28.38
CA CYS A 376 -46.60 -21.73 27.68
C CYS A 376 -47.24 -21.08 26.44
N ARG A 377 -48.30 -21.68 25.87
CA ARG A 377 -49.08 -21.05 24.78
C ARG A 377 -49.91 -19.87 25.30
N GLY A 378 -50.28 -19.85 26.58
CA GLY A 378 -51.01 -18.76 27.21
C GLY A 378 -50.19 -17.46 27.39
N GLU A 379 -48.88 -17.58 27.60
CA GLU A 379 -48.01 -16.41 27.81
C GLU A 379 -47.60 -15.69 26.52
N ILE A 380 -47.52 -16.41 25.39
CA ILE A 380 -47.20 -15.80 24.08
C ILE A 380 -48.33 -14.86 23.61
N SER A 381 -49.58 -15.10 24.01
CA SER A 381 -50.71 -14.20 23.71
C SER A 381 -50.66 -12.88 24.47
N ARG A 382 -50.02 -12.81 25.66
CA ARG A 382 -49.91 -11.55 26.42
C ARG A 382 -48.83 -10.61 25.85
N TYR A 383 -47.84 -11.14 25.13
CA TYR A 383 -46.77 -10.31 24.54
C TYR A 383 -47.16 -9.63 23.21
N LYS A 384 -48.30 -9.99 22.60
CA LYS A 384 -48.84 -9.31 21.40
C LYS A 384 -49.81 -8.17 21.70
N GLN A 385 -50.15 -7.92 22.97
CA GLN A 385 -51.01 -6.79 23.39
C GLN A 385 -50.23 -5.64 24.06
N GLY A 386 -48.90 -5.64 23.98
CA GLY A 386 -48.03 -4.63 24.60
C GLY A 386 -47.15 -3.84 23.62
N ARG A 387 -47.58 -3.70 22.36
CA ARG A 387 -47.00 -2.74 21.40
C ARG A 387 -48.13 -1.98 20.74
N SER A 388 -48.64 -0.98 21.46
CA SER A 388 -49.28 0.20 20.90
C SER A 388 -48.25 1.32 20.87
#